data_AF-A0A527ZW46-F1
#
_entry.id   AF-A0A527ZW46-F1
#
_cell.length_a   1.000
_cell.length_b   1.000
_cell.length_c   1.000
_cell.angle_alpha   90.00
_cell.angle_beta   90.00
_cell.angle_gamma   90.00
#
_symmetry.space_group_name_H-M   'P 1'
#
loop_
_entity.id
_entity.type
_entity.pdbx_description
1 polymer ?
#
loop_
_entity_poly.entity_id
_entity_poly.type
_entity_poly.pdbx_seq_one_letter_code
_entity_poly.pdbx_strand_id
1 'polypeptide(L)' 'MAYYVILANFTDQGAKGIKDTQKRAEAFKEMAAKSGVTVHSLFWTLGQYDVVTIAEA' A
#
# COMPACT_ATOMS: atom_id res chain seq x y z
N MET A 1 3.39 1.94 -20.19
CA MET A 1 3.10 1.54 -18.80
C MET A 1 4.24 0.71 -18.27
N ALA A 2 4.67 1.03 -17.05
CA ALA A 2 5.57 0.19 -16.29
C ALA A 2 4.83 -0.37 -15.07
N TYR A 3 5.18 -1.58 -14.68
CA TYR A 3 4.76 -2.15 -13.40
C TYR A 3 5.76 -1.77 -12.33
N TYR A 4 5.25 -1.26 -11.22
CA TYR A 4 6.01 -0.87 -10.04
C TYR A 4 5.69 -1.82 -8.90
N VAL A 5 6.75 -2.29 -8.24
CA VAL A 5 6.67 -3.00 -6.97
C VAL A 5 7.06 -2.02 -5.88
N ILE A 6 6.09 -1.66 -5.04
CA ILE A 6 6.27 -0.72 -3.93
C ILE A 6 6.38 -1.51 -2.64
N LEU A 7 7.46 -1.29 -1.90
CA LEU A 7 7.71 -1.90 -0.60
C LEU A 7 7.58 -0.81 0.47
N ALA A 8 6.78 -1.06 1.50
CA ALA A 8 6.52 -0.08 2.54
C ALA A 8 6.57 -0.70 3.94
N ASN A 9 6.98 0.12 4.89
CA ASN A 9 6.93 -0.19 6.31
C ASN A 9 5.96 0.76 7.03
N PHE A 10 5.34 0.28 8.09
CA PHE A 10 4.59 1.13 8.99
C PHE A 10 5.54 2.01 9.80
N THR A 11 5.14 3.25 10.02
CA THR A 11 5.72 4.07 11.08
C THR A 11 5.32 3.51 12.44
N ASP A 12 5.99 3.93 13.51
CA ASP A 12 5.65 3.54 14.88
C ASP A 12 4.16 3.80 15.23
N GLN A 13 3.63 4.93 14.78
CA GLN A 13 2.21 5.26 14.94
C GLN A 13 1.32 4.34 14.09
N GLY A 14 1.72 4.06 12.85
CA GLY A 14 1.02 3.15 11.95
C GLY A 14 0.95 1.72 12.49
N ALA A 15 2.01 1.26 13.16
CA ALA A 15 2.10 -0.05 13.79
C ALA A 15 1.21 -0.14 15.05
N LYS A 16 1.17 0.92 15.88
CA LYS A 16 0.22 1.00 17.01
C LYS A 16 -1.24 0.93 16.54
N GLY A 17 -1.54 1.52 15.39
CA GLY A 17 -2.84 1.50 14.72
C GLY A 17 -2.98 0.42 13.66
N ILE A 18 -2.54 -0.83 13.94
CA ILE A 18 -2.50 -1.91 12.94
C ILE A 18 -3.90 -2.28 12.39
N LYS A 19 -4.96 -2.12 13.21
CA LYS A 19 -6.33 -2.43 12.81
C LYS A 19 -6.86 -1.48 11.71
N ASP A 20 -6.32 -0.27 11.64
CA ASP A 20 -6.74 0.73 10.65
C ASP A 20 -6.00 0.58 9.31
N THR A 21 -5.10 -0.40 9.18
CA THR A 21 -4.29 -0.59 7.97
C THR A 21 -5.14 -0.85 6.73
N GLN A 22 -6.23 -1.61 6.85
CA GLN A 22 -7.17 -1.85 5.75
C GLN A 22 -7.81 -0.55 5.26
N LYS A 23 -8.26 0.30 6.19
CA LYS A 23 -8.82 1.62 5.86
C LYS A 23 -7.80 2.52 5.17
N ARG A 24 -6.53 2.51 5.63
CA ARG A 24 -5.45 3.26 4.99
C ARG A 24 -5.13 2.73 3.59
N ALA A 25 -5.17 1.41 3.39
CA ALA A 25 -4.98 0.78 2.09
C ALA A 25 -6.06 1.19 1.08
N GLU A 26 -7.33 1.23 1.48
CA GLU A 26 -8.42 1.70 0.61
C GLU A 26 -8.28 3.20 0.28
N ALA A 27 -7.97 4.04 1.26
CA ALA A 27 -7.72 5.46 1.02
C ALA A 27 -6.53 5.68 0.06
N PHE A 28 -5.48 4.84 0.15
CA PHE A 28 -4.35 4.85 -0.77
C PHE A 28 -4.76 4.47 -2.20
N LYS A 29 -5.56 3.41 -2.38
CA LYS A 29 -6.08 3.01 -3.70
C LYS A 29 -6.90 4.11 -4.35
N GLU A 30 -7.78 4.77 -3.60
CA GLU A 30 -8.57 5.90 -4.10
C GLU A 30 -7.68 7.08 -4.54
N MET A 31 -6.66 7.40 -3.75
CA MET A 31 -5.70 8.47 -4.07
C MET A 31 -4.87 8.13 -5.31
N ALA A 32 -4.41 6.90 -5.44
CA ALA A 32 -3.67 6.41 -6.60
C ALA A 32 -4.51 6.51 -7.87
N ALA A 33 -5.76 6.06 -7.82
CA ALA A 33 -6.69 6.14 -8.94
C ALA A 33 -6.95 7.59 -9.39
N LYS A 34 -7.13 8.53 -8.45
CA LYS A 34 -7.25 9.97 -8.75
C LYS A 34 -6.00 10.54 -9.43
N SER A 35 -4.86 9.89 -9.26
CA SER A 35 -3.57 10.27 -9.85
C SER A 35 -3.25 9.53 -11.15
N GLY A 36 -4.19 8.73 -11.68
CA GLY A 36 -4.00 7.93 -12.90
C GLY A 36 -3.22 6.63 -12.71
N VAL A 37 -2.95 6.23 -11.46
CA VAL A 37 -2.23 5.00 -11.13
C VAL A 37 -3.21 3.86 -10.85
N THR A 38 -2.99 2.71 -11.46
CA THR A 38 -3.80 1.50 -11.21
C THR A 38 -3.12 0.62 -10.17
N VAL A 39 -3.77 0.38 -9.03
CA VAL A 39 -3.28 -0.56 -8.01
C VAL A 39 -3.87 -1.95 -8.29
N HIS A 40 -3.03 -2.89 -8.72
CA HIS A 40 -3.42 -4.26 -9.04
C HIS A 40 -3.54 -5.13 -7.79
N SER A 41 -2.63 -4.97 -6.84
CA SER A 41 -2.63 -5.77 -5.61
C SER A 41 -1.92 -5.02 -4.49
N LEU A 42 -2.40 -5.22 -3.26
CA LEU A 42 -1.79 -4.73 -2.04
C LEU A 42 -1.86 -5.86 -1.01
N PHE A 43 -0.71 -6.26 -0.48
CA PHE A 43 -0.55 -7.36 0.46
C PHE A 43 0.06 -6.86 1.76
N TRP A 44 -0.40 -7.42 2.88
CA TRP A 44 0.30 -7.34 4.15
C TRP A 44 1.28 -8.50 4.26
N THR A 45 2.52 -8.20 4.57
CA THR A 45 3.60 -9.18 4.63
C THR A 45 4.14 -9.33 6.04
N LEU A 46 4.72 -10.49 6.31
CA LEU A 46 5.54 -10.74 7.50
C LEU A 46 7.01 -10.75 7.05
N GLY A 47 7.87 -9.98 7.74
CA GLY A 47 9.30 -9.92 7.44
C GLY A 47 9.82 -8.49 7.37
N GLN A 48 10.75 -8.22 6.45
CA GLN A 48 11.43 -6.93 6.34
C GLN A 48 10.49 -5.77 5.98
N TYR A 49 9.44 -6.04 5.21
CA TYR A 49 8.44 -5.06 4.80
C TYR A 49 7.07 -5.43 5.36
N ASP A 50 6.27 -4.42 5.67
CA ASP A 50 4.91 -4.61 6.19
C ASP A 50 3.88 -4.69 5.06
N VAL A 51 4.15 -4.02 3.93
CA VAL A 51 3.25 -3.95 2.79
C VAL A 51 4.01 -4.08 1.47
N VAL A 52 3.45 -4.85 0.55
CA VAL A 52 3.86 -4.92 -0.86
C VAL A 52 2.69 -4.49 -1.74
N THR A 53 2.92 -3.57 -2.67
CA THR A 53 1.91 -3.12 -3.64
C THR A 53 2.44 -3.29 -5.07
N ILE A 54 1.59 -3.83 -5.95
CA ILE A 54 1.83 -3.89 -7.40
C ILE A 54 0.95 -2.83 -8.03
N ALA A 55 1.56 -1.87 -8.72
CA ALA A 55 0.87 -0.75 -9.37
C ALA A 55 1.36 -0.55 -10.80
N GLU A 56 0.53 0.08 -11.62
CA GLU A 56 0.82 0.42 -13.01
C GLU A 56 0.65 1.93 -13.22
N ALA A 57 1.67 2.55 -13.83
CA ALA A 57 1.72 3.97 -14.15
C ALA A 57 2.57 4.24 -15.42
#